data_AF-A0A5E3WN92-F1
#
_entry.id   AF-A0A5E3WN92-F1
#
_cell.length_a   1.000
_cell.length_b   1.000
_cell.length_c   1.000
_cell.angle_alpha   90.00
_cell.angle_beta   90.00
_cell.angle_gamma   90.00
#
_symmetry.space_group_name_H-M   'P 1'
#
loop_
_entity.id
_entity.type
_entity.pdbx_description
1 polymer ?
#
loop_
_entity_poly.entity_id
_entity_poly.type
_entity_poly.pdbx_seq_one_letter_code
_entity_poly.pdbx_strand_id
1 'polypeptide(L)'
;MADSYEELEAFFDEPARAEIRRHFNSKCVLCKAIVSAQDGHYVPLLSERYTYYICKKSLYTSVFKPYTASNGLFACQRCAHEWLMYTQDQVPLVVLMPCKPLMLYALHVFSLANDDASRSQTLDSIFEDLEKDTTSTPERRSAAPFLHCYQLHPVTGPNDTRDTVCNPTLLIHPSPLRQLSHDDHGWPDTYGSNITRYYVVEHDAEPGSMHAPSRSVPRLGQCRDGATTLWRIPGRSPGLFFGYADTNVILDPGDCELYGVFERLRAHMKHFRGLSADYRPKNQLTSWNVIVQRMEDTGEPPSKTCKDAYGVMLLNDPRSRVY
;
A
#
# COMPACT_ATOMS: atom_id res chain seq x y z
N MET A 1 -16.97 3.51 -10.35
CA MET A 1 -17.54 2.15 -10.36
C MET A 1 -16.38 1.24 -10.65
N ALA A 2 -16.10 0.30 -9.75
CA ALA A 2 -14.91 -0.55 -9.81
C ALA A 2 -14.98 -1.53 -10.98
N ASP A 3 -13.84 -2.06 -11.38
CA ASP A 3 -13.69 -2.92 -12.54
C ASP A 3 -13.96 -4.40 -12.17
N SER A 4 -14.38 -5.23 -13.13
CA SER A 4 -14.39 -6.69 -13.01
C SER A 4 -12.96 -7.24 -12.90
N TYR A 5 -12.78 -8.49 -12.44
CA TYR A 5 -11.45 -9.11 -12.41
C TYR A 5 -10.75 -9.10 -13.78
N GLU A 6 -11.51 -9.34 -14.86
CA GLU A 6 -10.96 -9.33 -16.22
C GLU A 6 -10.42 -7.94 -16.61
N GLU A 7 -11.11 -6.87 -16.23
CA GLU A 7 -10.69 -5.49 -16.46
C GLU A 7 -9.46 -5.12 -15.61
N LEU A 8 -9.42 -5.55 -14.33
CA LEU A 8 -8.24 -5.37 -13.47
C LEU A 8 -7.02 -6.13 -13.98
N GLU A 9 -7.22 -7.34 -14.49
CA GLU A 9 -6.14 -8.09 -15.13
C GLU A 9 -5.63 -7.37 -16.37
N ALA A 10 -6.54 -6.84 -17.20
CA ALA A 10 -6.24 -6.04 -18.39
C ALA A 10 -5.64 -4.65 -18.09
N PHE A 11 -5.51 -4.25 -16.82
CA PHE A 11 -5.10 -2.91 -16.41
C PHE A 11 -3.66 -2.57 -16.83
N PHE A 12 -2.73 -3.51 -16.69
CA PHE A 12 -1.34 -3.33 -17.10
C PHE A 12 -1.09 -3.87 -18.50
N ASP A 13 -0.27 -3.19 -19.29
CA ASP A 13 0.23 -3.71 -20.56
C ASP A 13 1.31 -4.79 -20.37
N GLU A 14 1.67 -5.50 -21.44
CA GLU A 14 2.66 -6.58 -21.39
C GLU A 14 4.05 -6.13 -20.87
N PRO A 15 4.60 -4.98 -21.29
CA PRO A 15 5.84 -4.45 -20.70
C PRO A 15 5.75 -4.26 -19.18
N ALA A 16 4.70 -3.60 -18.68
CA ALA A 16 4.53 -3.39 -17.25
C ALA A 16 4.32 -4.71 -16.50
N ARG A 17 3.53 -5.65 -17.04
CA ARG A 17 3.34 -6.99 -16.48
C ARG A 17 4.66 -7.77 -16.37
N ALA A 18 5.45 -7.78 -17.43
CA ALA A 18 6.75 -8.43 -17.45
C ALA A 18 7.69 -7.82 -16.40
N GLU A 19 7.71 -6.50 -16.27
CA GLU A 19 8.50 -5.80 -15.25
C GLU A 19 8.00 -6.07 -13.83
N ILE A 20 6.69 -6.06 -13.57
CA ILE A 20 6.10 -6.44 -12.28
C ILE A 20 6.52 -7.85 -11.90
N ARG A 21 6.31 -8.82 -12.79
CA ARG A 21 6.65 -10.23 -12.54
C ARG A 21 8.15 -10.41 -12.27
N ARG A 22 9.00 -9.73 -13.03
CA ARG A 22 10.46 -9.72 -12.84
C ARG A 22 10.80 -9.14 -11.47
N HIS A 23 10.20 -8.02 -11.08
CA HIS A 23 10.41 -7.44 -9.75
C HIS A 23 10.08 -8.45 -8.66
N PHE A 24 9.00 -9.22 -8.77
CA PHE A 24 8.66 -10.22 -7.75
C PHE A 24 9.35 -11.58 -7.92
N ASN A 25 10.32 -11.72 -8.84
CA ASN A 25 10.98 -12.99 -9.14
C ASN A 25 10.00 -14.16 -9.37
N SER A 26 8.87 -13.87 -10.04
CA SER A 26 7.74 -14.80 -10.22
C SER A 26 7.19 -15.40 -8.92
N LYS A 27 7.29 -14.72 -7.78
CA LYS A 27 6.71 -15.15 -6.51
C LYS A 27 5.50 -14.29 -6.15
N CYS A 28 4.44 -14.92 -5.64
CA CYS A 28 3.30 -14.20 -5.11
C CYS A 28 3.74 -13.25 -3.98
N VAL A 29 3.30 -12.00 -4.01
CA VAL A 29 3.66 -10.96 -3.04
C VAL A 29 3.34 -11.39 -1.60
N LEU A 30 2.20 -12.03 -1.38
CA LEU A 30 1.70 -12.45 -0.06
C LEU A 30 2.26 -13.82 0.36
N CYS A 31 1.83 -14.89 -0.32
CA CYS A 31 2.17 -16.25 0.10
C CYS A 31 3.58 -16.70 -0.31
N LYS A 32 4.30 -15.92 -1.14
CA LYS A 32 5.63 -16.24 -1.65
C LYS A 32 5.75 -17.53 -2.48
N ALA A 33 4.64 -18.18 -2.82
CA ALA A 33 4.62 -19.29 -3.76
C ALA A 33 5.20 -18.85 -5.11
N ILE A 34 5.98 -19.72 -5.75
CA ILE A 34 6.40 -19.51 -7.15
C ILE A 34 5.16 -19.68 -8.03
N VAL A 35 4.91 -18.71 -8.88
CA VAL A 35 3.75 -18.65 -9.77
C VAL A 35 4.25 -18.71 -11.21
N SER A 36 3.58 -19.51 -12.04
CA SER A 36 3.89 -19.58 -13.46
C SER A 36 3.55 -18.26 -14.15
N ALA A 37 3.95 -18.12 -15.42
CA ALA A 37 3.57 -16.97 -16.24
C ALA A 37 2.05 -16.83 -16.41
N GLN A 38 1.37 -17.97 -16.50
CA GLN A 38 -0.03 -18.09 -16.89
C GLN A 38 -0.97 -17.97 -15.69
N ASP A 39 -0.49 -18.31 -14.49
CA ASP A 39 -1.27 -18.30 -13.25
C ASP A 39 -1.02 -17.04 -12.40
N GLY A 40 -0.25 -16.10 -12.95
CA GLY A 40 0.16 -14.87 -12.30
C GLY A 40 -0.80 -13.73 -12.57
N HIS A 41 -1.27 -13.09 -11.51
CA HIS A 41 -2.21 -11.97 -11.55
C HIS A 41 -1.55 -10.68 -11.09
N TYR A 42 -2.03 -9.55 -11.61
CA TYR A 42 -1.44 -8.23 -11.41
C TYR A 42 -2.41 -7.33 -10.67
N VAL A 43 -2.08 -6.93 -9.44
CA VAL A 43 -2.95 -6.12 -8.59
C VAL A 43 -2.54 -4.65 -8.67
N PRO A 44 -3.38 -3.75 -9.21
CA PRO A 44 -3.11 -2.32 -9.21
C PRO A 44 -3.43 -1.67 -7.84
N LEU A 45 -2.50 -0.88 -7.31
CA LEU A 45 -2.74 -0.06 -6.10
C LEU A 45 -3.49 1.25 -6.42
N LEU A 46 -3.42 1.68 -7.69
CA LEU A 46 -4.02 2.91 -8.21
C LEU A 46 -4.82 2.62 -9.47
N SER A 47 -5.92 1.87 -9.34
CA SER A 47 -6.88 1.65 -10.43
C SER A 47 -8.01 2.67 -10.41
N GLU A 48 -8.43 3.12 -9.23
CA GLU A 48 -9.61 3.98 -9.10
C GLU A 48 -9.29 5.47 -9.11
N ARG A 49 -10.15 6.23 -9.80
CA ARG A 49 -10.14 7.71 -9.79
C ARG A 49 -10.26 8.29 -8.37
N TYR A 50 -10.98 7.60 -7.47
CA TYR A 50 -11.14 8.03 -6.08
C TYR A 50 -9.84 7.88 -5.29
N THR A 51 -9.17 6.73 -5.37
CA THR A 51 -7.83 6.51 -4.78
C THR A 51 -6.82 7.51 -5.32
N TYR A 52 -6.83 7.79 -6.62
CA TYR A 52 -6.02 8.86 -7.20
C TYR A 52 -6.29 10.22 -6.59
N TYR A 53 -7.57 10.62 -6.50
CA TYR A 53 -7.95 11.90 -5.94
C TYR A 53 -7.50 12.04 -4.48
N ILE A 54 -7.67 10.99 -3.68
CA ILE A 54 -7.22 10.93 -2.29
C ILE A 54 -5.70 11.05 -2.20
N CYS A 55 -4.96 10.23 -2.94
CA CYS A 55 -3.49 10.27 -2.98
C CYS A 55 -2.99 11.67 -3.32
N LYS A 56 -3.61 12.31 -4.30
CA LYS A 56 -3.26 13.67 -4.77
C LYS A 56 -3.59 14.73 -3.72
N LYS A 57 -4.81 14.73 -3.19
CA LYS A 57 -5.30 15.75 -2.26
C LYS A 57 -4.59 15.67 -0.91
N SER A 58 -4.36 14.46 -0.42
CA SER A 58 -3.76 14.20 0.89
C SER A 58 -2.23 14.11 0.84
N LEU A 59 -1.63 14.35 -0.34
CA LEU A 59 -0.18 14.31 -0.57
C LEU A 59 0.45 12.98 -0.11
N TYR A 60 -0.22 11.85 -0.39
CA TYR A 60 0.32 10.53 -0.02
C TYR A 60 1.53 10.16 -0.87
N THR A 61 1.43 10.40 -2.18
CA THR A 61 2.46 10.06 -3.16
C THR A 61 2.68 11.20 -4.14
N SER A 62 3.87 11.22 -4.75
CA SER A 62 4.16 12.02 -5.95
C SER A 62 4.12 11.18 -7.24
N VAL A 63 4.01 9.86 -7.12
CA VAL A 63 4.05 8.89 -8.21
C VAL A 63 2.63 8.65 -8.75
N PHE A 64 2.25 9.44 -9.74
CA PHE A 64 0.95 9.33 -10.42
C PHE A 64 1.08 8.66 -11.78
N LYS A 65 1.54 7.40 -11.78
CA LYS A 65 1.75 6.59 -12.98
C LYS A 65 0.97 5.27 -12.90
N PRO A 66 -0.37 5.32 -13.03
CA PRO A 66 -1.24 4.17 -12.78
C PRO A 66 -0.83 2.93 -13.57
N TYR A 67 -0.49 3.05 -14.85
CA TYR A 67 -0.23 1.91 -15.73
C TYR A 67 1.21 1.38 -15.70
N THR A 68 2.08 1.96 -14.88
CA THR A 68 3.47 1.51 -14.78
C THR A 68 3.67 0.42 -13.74
N ALA A 69 4.75 -0.35 -13.87
CA ALA A 69 5.06 -1.46 -12.98
C ALA A 69 5.17 -1.07 -11.50
N SER A 70 5.50 0.19 -11.18
CA SER A 70 5.57 0.69 -9.80
C SER A 70 4.22 0.76 -9.08
N ASN A 71 3.11 0.63 -9.80
CA ASN A 71 1.75 0.57 -9.26
C ASN A 71 1.23 -0.88 -9.10
N GLY A 72 1.95 -1.87 -9.63
CA GLY A 72 1.46 -3.25 -9.69
C GLY A 72 2.13 -4.20 -8.69
N LEU A 73 1.33 -5.08 -8.10
CA LEU A 73 1.79 -6.25 -7.35
C LEU A 73 1.61 -7.52 -8.16
N PHE A 74 2.47 -8.51 -7.94
CA PHE A 74 2.33 -9.84 -8.54
C PHE A 74 1.79 -10.83 -7.51
N ALA A 75 0.73 -11.55 -7.83
CA ALA A 75 0.09 -12.50 -6.90
C ALA A 75 -0.38 -13.76 -7.63
N CYS A 76 -0.49 -14.88 -6.90
CA CYS A 76 -1.26 -16.02 -7.39
C CYS A 76 -2.76 -15.73 -7.34
N GLN A 77 -3.57 -16.46 -8.09
CA GLN A 77 -5.03 -16.27 -8.19
C GLN A 77 -5.70 -16.10 -6.83
N ARG A 78 -5.41 -16.99 -5.89
CA ARG A 78 -6.00 -16.96 -4.55
C ARG A 78 -5.67 -15.66 -3.80
N CYS A 79 -4.40 -15.26 -3.79
CA CYS A 79 -3.99 -14.04 -3.09
C CYS A 79 -4.46 -12.77 -3.82
N ALA A 80 -4.55 -12.80 -5.15
CA ALA A 80 -5.06 -11.68 -5.92
C ALA A 80 -6.57 -11.49 -5.64
N HIS A 81 -7.38 -12.50 -5.93
CA HIS A 81 -8.83 -12.36 -5.97
C HIS A 81 -9.46 -12.35 -4.58
N GLU A 82 -8.98 -13.18 -3.65
CA GLU A 82 -9.55 -13.21 -2.29
C GLU A 82 -8.94 -12.13 -1.39
N TRP A 83 -7.62 -11.90 -1.47
CA TRP A 83 -6.95 -11.09 -0.44
C TRP A 83 -6.74 -9.63 -0.82
N LEU A 84 -6.48 -9.31 -2.09
CA LEU A 84 -5.91 -8.01 -2.45
C LEU A 84 -6.74 -7.16 -3.42
N MET A 85 -7.51 -7.78 -4.32
CA MET A 85 -8.27 -7.05 -5.34
C MET A 85 -9.66 -6.69 -4.85
N TYR A 86 -10.05 -5.45 -5.12
CA TYR A 86 -11.41 -4.95 -4.95
C TYR A 86 -12.13 -5.00 -6.30
N THR A 87 -13.33 -5.58 -6.34
CA THR A 87 -14.25 -5.54 -7.49
C THR A 87 -15.59 -4.98 -7.04
N GLN A 88 -16.53 -4.74 -7.98
CA GLN A 88 -17.87 -4.24 -7.62
C GLN A 88 -18.61 -5.15 -6.62
N ASP A 89 -18.38 -6.46 -6.74
CA ASP A 89 -19.11 -7.47 -5.98
C ASP A 89 -18.33 -8.01 -4.77
N GLN A 90 -17.01 -7.76 -4.71
CA GLN A 90 -16.13 -8.32 -3.70
C GLN A 90 -15.14 -7.29 -3.17
N VAL A 91 -15.13 -7.14 -1.84
CA VAL A 91 -14.10 -6.39 -1.12
C VAL A 91 -12.89 -7.29 -0.84
N PRO A 92 -11.65 -6.79 -0.90
CA PRO A 92 -10.50 -7.60 -0.57
C PRO A 92 -10.53 -7.92 0.92
N LEU A 93 -10.02 -9.09 1.31
CA LEU A 93 -9.95 -9.45 2.74
C LEU A 93 -9.00 -8.53 3.53
N VAL A 94 -7.94 -8.04 2.88
CA VAL A 94 -6.91 -7.22 3.52
C VAL A 94 -6.39 -6.14 2.58
N VAL A 95 -5.74 -5.14 3.18
CA VAL A 95 -4.86 -4.21 2.48
C VAL A 95 -3.46 -4.29 3.05
N LEU A 96 -2.46 -3.95 2.23
CA LEU A 96 -1.10 -3.70 2.69
C LEU A 96 -0.97 -2.22 3.03
N MET A 97 -0.56 -1.91 4.25
CA MET A 97 -0.27 -0.54 4.69
C MET A 97 1.17 -0.43 5.18
N PRO A 98 1.82 0.75 5.09
CA PRO A 98 3.11 0.96 5.74
C PRO A 98 3.05 0.50 7.20
N CYS A 99 4.06 -0.23 7.66
CA CYS A 99 4.03 -0.78 9.02
C CYS A 99 4.07 0.33 10.09
N LYS A 100 3.62 0.01 11.30
CA LYS A 100 3.54 0.95 12.44
C LYS A 100 4.83 1.78 12.65
N PRO A 101 6.06 1.22 12.66
CA PRO A 101 7.28 2.02 12.83
C PRO A 101 7.47 3.12 11.79
N LEU A 102 7.15 2.85 10.52
CA LEU A 102 7.25 3.85 9.45
C LEU A 102 6.19 4.93 9.59
N MET A 103 4.96 4.57 9.97
CA MET A 103 3.90 5.55 10.17
C MET A 103 4.19 6.46 11.37
N LEU A 104 4.76 5.93 12.46
CA LEU A 104 5.23 6.72 13.60
C LEU A 104 6.36 7.67 13.19
N TYR A 105 7.31 7.19 12.37
CA TYR A 105 8.36 8.04 11.80
C TYR A 105 7.81 9.21 10.99
N ALA A 106 6.86 8.94 10.08
CA ALA A 106 6.22 10.01 9.33
C ALA A 106 5.53 11.04 10.25
N LEU A 107 4.80 10.58 11.27
CA LEU A 107 4.18 11.46 12.26
C LEU A 107 5.19 12.36 12.98
N HIS A 108 6.34 11.83 13.38
CA HIS A 108 7.41 12.63 14.01
C HIS A 108 8.00 13.65 13.05
N VAL A 109 8.31 13.26 11.82
CA VAL A 109 8.81 14.20 10.80
C VAL A 109 7.84 15.36 10.64
N PHE A 110 6.53 15.08 10.59
CA PHE A 110 5.53 16.14 10.53
C PHE A 110 5.42 16.98 11.81
N SER A 111 5.62 16.39 12.99
CA SER A 111 5.63 17.15 14.26
C SER A 111 6.74 18.20 14.32
N LEU A 112 7.83 17.98 13.57
CA LEU A 112 8.96 18.89 13.45
C LEU A 112 8.83 19.87 12.28
N ALA A 113 7.84 19.71 11.40
CA ALA A 113 7.67 20.50 10.18
C ALA A 113 7.20 21.93 10.49
N ASN A 114 8.11 22.90 10.31
CA ASN A 114 7.90 24.30 10.69
C ASN A 114 7.74 25.26 9.49
N ASP A 115 7.90 24.77 8.27
CA ASP A 115 7.82 25.53 7.03
C ASP A 115 6.97 24.82 5.97
N ASP A 116 6.58 25.54 4.93
CA ASP A 116 5.70 25.00 3.87
C ASP A 116 6.34 23.84 3.10
N ALA A 117 7.66 23.84 2.90
CA ALA A 117 8.34 22.77 2.17
C ALA A 117 8.31 21.47 2.98
N SER A 118 8.70 21.51 4.26
CA SER A 118 8.63 20.34 5.16
C SER A 118 7.18 19.85 5.34
N ARG A 119 6.22 20.76 5.47
CA ARG A 119 4.77 20.41 5.57
C ARG A 119 4.19 19.83 4.29
N SER A 120 4.79 20.09 3.14
CA SER A 120 4.34 19.61 1.82
C SER A 120 4.89 18.25 1.42
N GLN A 121 5.82 17.68 2.19
CA GLN A 121 6.43 16.39 1.83
C GLN A 121 5.40 15.26 1.71
N THR A 122 5.56 14.41 0.70
CA THR A 122 4.75 13.19 0.57
C THR A 122 5.30 12.08 1.46
N LEU A 123 4.55 10.99 1.68
CA LEU A 123 5.10 9.83 2.41
C LEU A 123 6.30 9.25 1.67
N ASP A 124 6.23 9.21 0.33
CA ASP A 124 7.36 8.76 -0.50
C ASP A 124 8.60 9.59 -0.21
N SER A 125 8.48 10.93 -0.24
CA SER A 125 9.62 11.83 0.01
C SER A 125 10.21 11.64 1.42
N ILE A 126 9.35 11.49 2.43
CA ILE A 126 9.80 11.27 3.82
C ILE A 126 10.60 9.97 3.94
N PHE A 127 10.15 8.90 3.29
CA PHE A 127 10.82 7.60 3.35
C PHE A 127 12.04 7.52 2.43
N GLU A 128 12.05 8.22 1.29
CA GLU A 128 13.25 8.42 0.47
C GLU A 128 14.33 9.19 1.25
N ASP A 129 13.95 10.20 2.03
CA ASP A 129 14.89 10.93 2.89
C ASP A 129 15.41 10.05 4.04
N LEU A 130 14.59 9.12 4.56
CA LEU A 130 15.04 8.11 5.53
C LEU A 130 16.01 7.11 4.90
N GLU A 131 15.77 6.70 3.66
CA GLU A 131 16.65 5.78 2.93
C GLU A 131 18.03 6.39 2.64
N LYS A 132 18.08 7.69 2.30
CA LYS A 132 19.33 8.42 2.08
C LYS A 132 20.16 8.63 3.36
N ASP A 133 19.50 8.70 4.51
CA ASP A 133 20.14 8.91 5.79
C ASP A 133 19.46 8.10 6.89
N THR A 134 20.00 6.91 7.14
CA THR A 134 19.43 5.93 8.05
C THR A 134 19.90 6.06 9.49
N THR A 135 20.90 6.92 9.78
CA THR A 135 21.61 6.87 11.07
C THR A 135 21.74 8.19 11.83
N SER A 136 21.44 9.33 11.22
CA SER A 136 21.70 10.65 11.84
C SER A 136 20.91 10.93 13.12
N THR A 137 19.70 10.38 13.26
CA THR A 137 18.88 10.54 14.48
C THR A 137 18.47 9.19 15.07
N PRO A 138 18.13 9.13 16.38
CA PRO A 138 17.57 7.93 16.99
C PRO A 138 16.32 7.40 16.27
N GLU A 139 15.42 8.28 15.86
CA GLU A 139 14.17 7.95 15.17
C GLU A 139 14.45 7.35 13.79
N ARG A 140 15.43 7.89 13.06
CA ARG A 140 15.90 7.32 11.78
C ARG A 140 16.48 5.91 11.99
N ARG A 141 17.34 5.73 12.99
CA ARG A 141 17.89 4.40 13.31
C ARG A 141 16.81 3.39 13.70
N SER A 142 15.76 3.84 14.38
CA SER A 142 14.64 2.99 14.78
C SER A 142 13.76 2.58 13.58
N ALA A 143 13.48 3.52 12.66
CA ALA A 143 12.58 3.31 11.53
C ALA A 143 13.26 2.67 10.30
N ALA A 144 14.54 2.96 10.04
CA ALA A 144 15.26 2.52 8.84
C ALA A 144 15.22 1.00 8.59
N PRO A 145 15.33 0.10 9.60
CA PRO A 145 15.21 -1.34 9.39
C PRO A 145 13.89 -1.77 8.74
N PHE A 146 12.84 -0.95 8.90
CA PHE A 146 11.49 -1.19 8.41
C PHE A 146 11.21 -0.54 7.05
N LEU A 147 12.19 0.09 6.39
CA LEU A 147 12.01 0.64 5.04
C LEU A 147 11.41 -0.40 4.09
N HIS A 148 10.39 0.01 3.34
CA HIS A 148 9.59 -0.82 2.44
C HIS A 148 8.86 -1.99 3.12
N CYS A 149 8.67 -1.98 4.44
CA CYS A 149 7.90 -3.00 5.14
C CYS A 149 6.43 -2.58 5.26
N TYR A 150 5.56 -3.53 4.93
CA TYR A 150 4.12 -3.36 4.94
C TYR A 150 3.47 -4.41 5.84
N GLN A 151 2.40 -4.01 6.53
CA GLN A 151 1.60 -4.87 7.38
C GLN A 151 0.25 -5.14 6.72
N LEU A 152 -0.25 -6.38 6.80
CA LEU A 152 -1.62 -6.67 6.40
C LEU A 152 -2.57 -6.07 7.43
N HIS A 153 -3.60 -5.40 6.95
CA HIS A 153 -4.71 -4.94 7.77
C HIS A 153 -6.02 -5.44 7.17
N PRO A 154 -6.92 -6.02 7.97
CA PRO A 154 -8.24 -6.41 7.48
C PRO A 154 -9.01 -5.20 6.93
N VAL A 155 -9.78 -5.43 5.87
CA VAL A 155 -10.70 -4.43 5.33
C VAL A 155 -11.97 -4.34 6.18
N THR A 156 -12.48 -5.48 6.66
CA THR A 156 -13.65 -5.58 7.53
C THR A 156 -13.28 -6.09 8.92
N GLY A 157 -13.95 -5.55 9.94
CA GLY A 157 -13.70 -5.92 11.33
C GLY A 157 -14.27 -7.28 11.75
N PRO A 158 -13.91 -7.75 12.96
CA PRO A 158 -14.35 -9.03 13.50
C PRO A 158 -15.86 -9.13 13.76
N ASN A 159 -16.56 -8.00 13.88
CA ASN A 159 -18.00 -7.95 14.14
C ASN A 159 -18.87 -7.92 12.87
N ASP A 160 -18.29 -8.05 11.68
CA ASP A 160 -19.09 -8.20 10.48
C ASP A 160 -19.83 -9.55 10.55
N THR A 161 -21.14 -9.49 10.80
CA THR A 161 -22.04 -10.64 10.97
C THR A 161 -22.05 -11.61 9.79
N ARG A 162 -21.49 -11.22 8.64
CA ARG A 162 -21.26 -12.10 7.49
C ARG A 162 -20.12 -13.12 7.72
N ASP A 163 -19.23 -12.87 8.67
CA ASP A 163 -17.88 -13.48 8.75
C ASP A 163 -17.62 -14.33 9.99
N THR A 164 -18.63 -14.61 10.83
CA THR A 164 -18.52 -15.44 12.05
C THR A 164 -17.99 -16.87 11.84
N VAL A 165 -17.71 -17.30 10.60
CA VAL A 165 -17.39 -18.70 10.26
C VAL A 165 -15.97 -18.91 9.71
N CYS A 166 -15.28 -17.89 9.17
CA CYS A 166 -13.94 -18.09 8.58
C CYS A 166 -13.02 -16.90 8.84
N ASN A 167 -12.05 -17.05 9.75
CA ASN A 167 -10.88 -16.17 9.84
C ASN A 167 -9.73 -16.83 9.04
N PRO A 168 -9.64 -16.62 7.71
CA PRO A 168 -8.70 -17.36 6.89
C PRO A 168 -7.27 -17.07 7.32
N THR A 169 -6.44 -18.11 7.34
CA THR A 169 -5.00 -17.98 7.54
C THR A 169 -4.30 -18.01 6.19
N LEU A 170 -3.39 -17.06 5.98
CA LEU A 170 -2.48 -17.05 4.85
C LEU A 170 -1.29 -17.98 5.15
N LEU A 171 -1.11 -19.01 4.33
CA LEU A 171 0.10 -19.84 4.38
C LEU A 171 1.20 -19.20 3.53
N ILE A 172 2.29 -18.81 4.18
CA ILE A 172 3.49 -18.28 3.53
C ILE A 172 4.43 -19.46 3.25
N HIS A 173 4.88 -19.59 2.01
CA HIS A 173 5.88 -20.58 1.59
C HIS A 173 7.26 -20.26 2.16
N PRO A 174 8.17 -21.25 2.23
CA PRO A 174 9.51 -21.05 2.78
C PRO A 174 10.20 -19.85 2.10
N SER A 175 10.60 -18.89 2.93
CA SER A 175 11.09 -17.59 2.47
C SER A 175 12.18 -17.09 3.41
N PRO A 176 13.09 -16.22 2.92
CA PRO A 176 14.01 -15.54 3.82
C PRO A 176 13.22 -14.66 4.78
N LEU A 177 13.49 -14.83 6.08
CA LEU A 177 12.89 -14.05 7.15
C LEU A 177 13.97 -13.31 7.93
N ARG A 178 13.64 -12.10 8.38
CA ARG A 178 14.42 -11.36 9.36
C ARG A 178 13.56 -11.06 10.58
N GLN A 179 14.09 -11.29 11.77
CA GLN A 179 13.44 -10.87 13.00
C GLN A 179 13.87 -9.46 13.35
N LEU A 180 12.92 -8.58 13.58
CA LEU A 180 13.15 -7.22 14.07
C LEU A 180 12.38 -7.03 15.37
N SER A 181 12.84 -6.08 16.18
CA SER A 181 12.10 -5.58 17.33
C SER A 181 12.01 -4.07 17.19
N HIS A 182 10.84 -3.52 17.48
CA HIS A 182 10.65 -2.08 17.60
C HIS A 182 10.28 -1.78 19.03
N ASP A 183 11.00 -0.85 19.62
CA ASP A 183 10.61 -0.29 20.89
C ASP A 183 9.73 0.94 20.62
N ASP A 184 8.49 0.87 21.08
CA ASP A 184 7.59 2.02 20.99
C ASP A 184 7.97 3.11 22.02
N HIS A 185 8.88 2.80 22.97
CA HIS A 185 9.48 3.77 23.88
C HIS A 185 10.35 4.78 23.14
N GLY A 186 9.86 6.01 23.03
CA GLY A 186 10.60 7.12 22.42
C GLY A 186 9.79 7.89 21.39
N TRP A 187 8.65 7.35 20.95
CA TRP A 187 7.72 8.11 20.14
C TRP A 187 6.83 8.98 21.03
N PRO A 188 6.61 10.27 20.67
CA PRO A 188 5.63 11.09 21.37
C PRO A 188 4.25 10.40 21.36
N ASP A 189 3.60 10.35 22.51
CA ASP A 189 2.24 9.82 22.72
C ASP A 189 2.05 8.29 22.69
N THR A 190 3.10 7.48 22.76
CA THR A 190 2.95 6.03 23.02
C THR A 190 2.93 5.78 24.54
N TYR A 191 1.79 5.32 25.05
CA TYR A 191 1.63 4.96 26.47
C TYR A 191 1.87 3.47 26.67
N GLY A 192 3.06 3.09 27.15
CA GLY A 192 3.34 1.71 27.60
C GLY A 192 4.65 1.13 27.08
N SER A 193 5.14 0.09 27.77
CA SER A 193 6.42 -0.56 27.49
C SER A 193 6.34 -1.76 26.54
N ASN A 194 5.75 -1.55 25.37
CA ASN A 194 5.51 -2.66 24.45
C ASN A 194 6.63 -2.73 23.41
N ILE A 195 7.60 -3.61 23.64
CA ILE A 195 8.51 -4.04 22.58
C ILE A 195 7.71 -4.94 21.64
N THR A 196 7.49 -4.47 20.42
CA THR A 196 6.79 -5.26 19.39
C THR A 196 7.82 -6.06 18.59
N ARG A 197 7.60 -7.37 18.47
CA ARG A 197 8.43 -8.26 17.66
C ARG A 197 7.83 -8.42 16.26
N TYR A 198 8.68 -8.32 15.25
CA TYR A 198 8.28 -8.47 13.86
C TYR A 198 9.05 -9.60 13.19
N TYR A 199 8.35 -10.35 12.34
CA TYR A 199 8.97 -11.21 11.32
C TYR A 199 8.77 -10.57 9.96
N VAL A 200 9.86 -10.10 9.38
CA VAL A 200 9.87 -9.53 8.04
C VAL A 200 10.08 -10.64 7.04
N VAL A 201 9.07 -10.86 6.18
CA VAL A 201 9.17 -11.69 5.00
C VAL A 201 9.91 -10.89 3.94
N GLU A 202 11.16 -11.26 3.73
CA GLU A 202 12.03 -10.53 2.82
C GLU A 202 11.62 -10.80 1.37
N HIS A 203 11.89 -9.82 0.53
CA HIS A 203 11.61 -9.89 -0.90
C HIS A 203 12.56 -10.90 -1.56
N ASP A 204 13.85 -10.77 -1.25
CA ASP A 204 14.94 -11.63 -1.68
C ASP A 204 15.81 -12.06 -0.49
N ALA A 205 16.82 -12.89 -0.76
CA ALA A 205 17.78 -13.32 0.26
C ALA A 205 18.70 -12.16 0.65
N GLU A 206 18.26 -11.36 1.61
CA GLU A 206 19.02 -10.26 2.18
C GLU A 206 20.07 -10.76 3.20
N PRO A 207 21.21 -10.06 3.38
CA PRO A 207 22.21 -10.40 4.39
C PRO A 207 21.59 -10.52 5.79
N GLY A 208 21.87 -11.61 6.52
CA GLY A 208 21.30 -11.85 7.85
C GLY A 208 19.83 -12.28 7.87
N SER A 209 19.21 -12.52 6.71
CA SER A 209 17.96 -13.29 6.65
C SER A 209 18.25 -14.78 6.84
N MET A 210 17.34 -15.49 7.50
CA MET A 210 17.37 -16.94 7.63
C MET A 210 16.29 -17.56 6.75
N HIS A 211 16.57 -18.70 6.12
CA HIS A 211 15.54 -19.41 5.37
C HIS A 211 14.61 -20.11 6.34
N ALA A 212 13.39 -19.59 6.47
CA ALA A 212 12.41 -20.14 7.40
C ALA A 212 11.47 -21.13 6.71
N PRO A 213 10.97 -22.14 7.44
CA PRO A 213 9.90 -22.99 6.94
C PRO A 213 8.61 -22.20 6.72
N SER A 214 7.61 -22.85 6.13
CA SER A 214 6.29 -22.26 5.94
C SER A 214 5.69 -21.73 7.25
N ARG A 215 5.02 -20.58 7.17
CA ARG A 215 4.40 -19.90 8.31
C ARG A 215 2.95 -19.59 8.01
N SER A 216 2.05 -19.87 8.95
CA SER A 216 0.65 -19.44 8.85
C SER A 216 0.47 -18.09 9.53
N VAL A 217 -0.08 -17.12 8.81
CA VAL A 217 -0.38 -15.79 9.30
C VAL A 217 -1.88 -15.59 9.34
N PRO A 218 -2.47 -15.26 10.50
CA PRO A 218 -3.90 -15.00 10.57
C PRO A 218 -4.25 -13.69 9.86
N ARG A 219 -5.45 -13.60 9.27
CA ARG A 219 -5.99 -12.34 8.75
C ARG A 219 -6.14 -11.29 9.85
N LEU A 220 -6.56 -11.71 11.04
CA LEU A 220 -6.78 -10.86 12.21
C LEU A 220 -5.82 -11.22 13.35
N GLY A 221 -5.16 -10.21 13.90
CA GLY A 221 -4.33 -10.34 15.11
C GLY A 221 -2.88 -10.78 14.86
N GLN A 222 -2.22 -11.20 15.94
CA GLN A 222 -0.82 -11.64 15.92
C GLN A 222 -0.70 -13.12 15.60
N CYS A 223 0.49 -13.53 15.13
CA CYS A 223 0.81 -14.95 15.03
C CYS A 223 0.86 -15.61 16.42
N ARG A 224 0.85 -16.95 16.46
CA ARG A 224 0.88 -17.73 17.72
C ARG A 224 2.08 -17.42 18.63
N ASP A 225 3.17 -16.93 18.05
CA ASP A 225 4.39 -16.51 18.76
C ASP A 225 4.34 -15.05 19.25
N GLY A 226 3.20 -14.36 19.09
CA GLY A 226 3.00 -12.97 19.46
C GLY A 226 3.67 -11.96 18.52
N ALA A 227 4.33 -12.43 17.44
CA ALA A 227 5.00 -11.53 16.51
C ALA A 227 4.08 -11.13 15.35
N THR A 228 4.26 -9.90 14.89
CA THR A 228 3.58 -9.34 13.72
C THR A 228 4.36 -9.69 12.46
N THR A 229 3.70 -10.17 11.42
CA THR A 229 4.35 -10.42 10.13
C THR A 229 4.30 -9.18 9.24
N LEU A 230 5.46 -8.83 8.67
CA LEU A 230 5.61 -7.74 7.71
C LEU A 230 6.09 -8.28 6.38
N TRP A 231 5.74 -7.61 5.29
CA TRP A 231 6.23 -7.91 3.95
C TRP A 231 7.15 -6.79 3.50
N ARG A 232 8.41 -7.11 3.19
CA ARG A 232 9.28 -6.15 2.51
C ARG A 232 8.96 -6.16 1.01
N ILE A 233 8.57 -5.01 0.49
CA ILE A 233 8.17 -4.82 -0.92
C ILE A 233 8.88 -3.57 -1.47
N PRO A 234 10.16 -3.69 -1.90
CA PRO A 234 10.91 -2.56 -2.42
C PRO A 234 10.40 -2.10 -3.80
N GLY A 235 10.81 -0.90 -4.21
CA GLY A 235 10.50 -0.37 -5.55
C GLY A 235 9.02 -0.05 -5.78
N ARG A 236 8.26 0.17 -4.71
CA ARG A 236 6.85 0.58 -4.73
C ARG A 236 6.67 1.78 -3.81
N SER A 237 5.77 2.70 -4.21
CA SER A 237 5.47 3.91 -3.43
C SER A 237 4.73 3.54 -2.14
N PRO A 238 5.28 3.84 -0.95
CA PRO A 238 4.55 3.68 0.30
C PRO A 238 3.29 4.54 0.36
N GLY A 239 3.31 5.71 -0.30
CA GLY A 239 2.14 6.56 -0.46
C GLY A 239 0.98 5.91 -1.21
N LEU A 240 1.26 5.09 -2.23
CA LEU A 240 0.22 4.34 -2.93
C LEU A 240 -0.42 3.27 -2.05
N PHE A 241 0.36 2.52 -1.28
CA PHE A 241 -0.18 1.57 -0.30
C PHE A 241 -1.05 2.27 0.75
N PHE A 242 -0.58 3.40 1.28
CA PHE A 242 -1.34 4.18 2.26
C PHE A 242 -2.65 4.73 1.67
N GLY A 243 -2.62 5.24 0.43
CA GLY A 243 -3.81 5.71 -0.26
C GLY A 243 -4.81 4.61 -0.59
N TYR A 244 -4.33 3.45 -1.02
CA TYR A 244 -5.17 2.27 -1.25
C TYR A 244 -5.82 1.78 0.05
N ALA A 245 -5.09 1.82 1.17
CA ALA A 245 -5.66 1.52 2.49
C ALA A 245 -6.74 2.55 2.89
N ASP A 246 -6.49 3.85 2.72
CA ASP A 246 -7.48 4.91 3.04
C ASP A 246 -8.78 4.78 2.23
N THR A 247 -8.72 4.25 1.01
CA THR A 247 -9.93 4.04 0.21
C THR A 247 -10.72 2.80 0.58
N ASN A 248 -10.05 1.78 1.14
CA ASN A 248 -10.64 0.45 1.30
C ASN A 248 -10.90 0.06 2.76
N VAL A 249 -10.24 0.63 3.76
CA VAL A 249 -10.42 0.20 5.16
C VAL A 249 -11.81 0.63 5.68
N ILE A 250 -12.63 -0.35 6.05
CA ILE A 250 -13.98 -0.17 6.58
C ILE A 250 -13.91 -0.35 8.10
N LEU A 251 -14.13 0.75 8.82
CA LEU A 251 -14.17 0.90 10.28
C LEU A 251 -14.63 -0.36 11.07
N ASP A 252 -13.69 -1.07 11.71
CA ASP A 252 -13.81 -1.76 13.02
C ASP A 252 -12.51 -2.57 13.29
N PRO A 253 -11.58 -2.10 14.14
CA PRO A 253 -10.19 -2.50 14.06
C PRO A 253 -9.91 -3.76 14.88
N GLY A 254 -9.85 -4.91 14.23
CA GLY A 254 -9.26 -6.12 14.84
C GLY A 254 -7.83 -5.90 15.40
N ASP A 255 -7.16 -4.82 15.00
CA ASP A 255 -5.92 -4.27 15.59
C ASP A 255 -6.10 -2.77 15.87
N CYS A 256 -6.59 -2.44 17.08
CA CYS A 256 -6.86 -1.06 17.51
C CYS A 256 -5.63 -0.16 17.46
N GLU A 257 -4.43 -0.72 17.65
CA GLU A 257 -3.22 0.08 17.79
C GLU A 257 -2.67 0.49 16.42
N LEU A 258 -2.53 -0.46 15.48
CA LEU A 258 -2.14 -0.15 14.12
C LEU A 258 -3.12 0.82 13.47
N TYR A 259 -4.43 0.56 13.63
CA TYR A 259 -5.47 1.42 13.10
C TYR A 259 -5.44 2.82 13.72
N GLY A 260 -5.20 2.92 15.04
CA GLY A 260 -5.04 4.22 15.71
C GLY A 260 -3.88 5.05 15.15
N VAL A 261 -2.74 4.42 14.86
CA VAL A 261 -1.59 5.10 14.23
C VAL A 261 -1.91 5.49 12.78
N PHE A 262 -2.56 4.60 12.03
CA PHE A 262 -3.03 4.88 10.67
C PHE A 262 -3.97 6.09 10.64
N GLU A 263 -4.98 6.14 11.52
CA GLU A 263 -5.94 7.24 11.62
C GLU A 263 -5.28 8.57 11.99
N ARG A 264 -4.34 8.55 12.94
CA ARG A 264 -3.55 9.74 13.30
C ARG A 264 -2.79 10.27 12.09
N LEU A 265 -2.05 9.40 11.39
CA LEU A 265 -1.30 9.80 10.21
C LEU A 265 -2.24 10.28 9.11
N ARG A 266 -3.33 9.56 8.85
CA ARG A 266 -4.35 9.95 7.87
C ARG A 266 -4.91 11.34 8.15
N ALA A 267 -5.30 11.61 9.39
CA ALA A 267 -5.83 12.90 9.81
C ALA A 267 -4.77 14.00 9.68
N HIS A 268 -3.53 13.71 10.06
CA HIS A 268 -2.42 14.64 9.91
C HIS A 268 -2.23 15.03 8.44
N MET A 269 -2.18 14.04 7.56
CA MET A 269 -1.98 14.22 6.12
C MET A 269 -3.12 14.99 5.46
N LYS A 270 -4.37 14.81 5.91
CA LYS A 270 -5.57 15.46 5.33
C LYS A 270 -5.82 16.86 5.88
N HIS A 271 -5.55 17.09 7.16
CA HIS A 271 -6.10 18.25 7.88
C HIS A 271 -5.08 19.03 8.71
N PHE A 272 -4.01 18.39 9.21
CA PHE A 272 -3.14 19.00 10.22
C PHE A 272 -1.73 19.34 9.72
N ARG A 273 -1.53 19.41 8.40
CA ARG A 273 -0.26 19.86 7.81
C ARG A 273 0.00 21.36 7.98
N GLY A 274 -0.97 22.16 8.40
CA GLY A 274 -0.83 23.63 8.44
C GLY A 274 -0.64 24.29 7.08
N LEU A 275 -0.98 23.58 6.00
CA LEU A 275 -1.02 24.11 4.63
C LEU A 275 -2.38 24.76 4.38
N SER A 276 -2.42 25.75 3.50
CA SER A 276 -3.69 26.35 3.06
C SER A 276 -4.59 25.31 2.39
N ALA A 277 -5.91 25.47 2.51
CA ALA A 277 -6.89 24.54 1.93
C ALA A 277 -6.80 24.43 0.40
N ASP A 278 -6.28 25.48 -0.26
CA ASP A 278 -6.05 25.56 -1.69
C ASP A 278 -4.61 25.19 -2.10
N TYR A 279 -3.76 24.74 -1.18
CA TYR A 279 -2.37 24.41 -1.47
C TYR A 279 -2.26 23.42 -2.64
N ARG A 280 -1.34 23.72 -3.56
CA ARG A 280 -0.98 22.88 -4.70
C ARG A 280 0.55 22.79 -4.77
N PRO A 281 1.14 21.59 -4.77
CA PRO A 281 2.57 21.44 -5.02
C PRO A 281 2.93 22.02 -6.39
N LYS A 282 4.04 22.77 -6.48
CA LYS A 282 4.45 23.55 -7.66
C LYS A 282 4.63 22.73 -8.96
N ASN A 283 4.70 21.40 -8.87
CA ASN A 283 4.93 20.48 -10.00
C ASN A 283 3.89 19.35 -10.11
N GLN A 284 2.72 19.47 -9.46
CA GLN A 284 1.74 18.39 -9.48
C GLN A 284 0.96 18.35 -10.81
N LEU A 285 0.96 17.20 -11.49
CA LEU A 285 0.14 16.96 -12.69
C LEU A 285 -1.33 17.32 -12.41
N THR A 286 -1.92 18.14 -13.29
CA THR A 286 -3.13 18.91 -12.98
C THR A 286 -4.43 18.10 -13.02
N SER A 287 -4.53 17.01 -13.77
CA SER A 287 -5.74 16.17 -13.75
C SER A 287 -5.51 14.71 -14.16
N TRP A 288 -6.34 13.80 -13.63
CA TRP A 288 -6.44 12.41 -14.09
C TRP A 288 -6.65 12.34 -15.60
N ASN A 289 -7.47 13.24 -16.14
CA ASN A 289 -7.76 13.32 -17.56
C ASN A 289 -6.53 13.68 -18.39
N VAL A 290 -5.61 14.51 -17.88
CA VAL A 290 -4.33 14.80 -18.56
C VAL A 290 -3.39 13.59 -18.54
N ILE A 291 -3.44 12.75 -17.50
CA ILE A 291 -2.69 11.48 -17.47
C ILE A 291 -3.22 10.53 -18.54
N VAL A 292 -4.55 10.43 -18.68
CA VAL A 292 -5.20 9.60 -19.71
C VAL A 292 -4.95 10.16 -21.12
N GLN A 293 -5.07 11.47 -21.31
CA GLN A 293 -4.96 12.12 -22.63
C GLN A 293 -3.51 12.17 -23.15
N ARG A 294 -2.51 12.34 -22.27
CA ARG A 294 -1.09 12.31 -22.65
C ARG A 294 -0.65 10.93 -23.18
N MET A 295 -1.40 9.87 -22.86
CA MET A 295 -1.18 8.53 -23.40
C MET A 295 -1.77 8.36 -24.80
N GLU A 296 -2.87 9.05 -25.11
CA GLU A 296 -3.42 9.10 -26.46
C GLU A 296 -2.47 9.84 -27.42
N ASP A 297 -1.80 10.89 -26.91
CA ASP A 297 -0.89 11.75 -27.68
C ASP A 297 0.51 11.14 -27.91
N THR A 298 1.00 10.23 -27.06
CA THR A 298 2.32 9.58 -27.23
C THR A 298 2.31 8.45 -28.27
N GLY A 299 1.15 8.08 -28.81
CA GLY A 299 1.03 7.01 -29.81
C GLY A 299 1.31 5.61 -29.27
N GLU A 300 1.48 5.45 -27.95
CA GLU A 300 1.42 4.15 -27.30
C GLU A 300 -0.04 3.72 -27.31
N PRO A 301 -0.43 2.68 -28.08
CA PRO A 301 -1.84 2.31 -28.17
C PRO A 301 -2.28 1.88 -26.77
N PRO A 302 -3.29 2.53 -26.16
CA PRO A 302 -4.00 1.88 -25.08
C PRO A 302 -4.50 0.56 -25.65
N SER A 303 -4.37 -0.53 -24.91
CA SER A 303 -5.00 -1.79 -25.31
C SER A 303 -6.46 -1.50 -25.67
N LYS A 304 -7.00 -2.19 -26.67
CA LYS A 304 -8.38 -1.98 -27.13
C LYS A 304 -9.37 -2.03 -25.95
N THR A 305 -9.06 -2.87 -24.95
CA THR A 305 -9.73 -2.99 -23.65
C THR A 305 -9.55 -1.78 -22.72
N CYS A 306 -8.38 -1.14 -22.69
CA CYS A 306 -8.21 0.14 -21.98
C CYS A 306 -9.18 1.19 -22.52
N LYS A 307 -9.26 1.36 -23.85
CA LYS A 307 -10.19 2.32 -24.49
C LYS A 307 -11.66 2.07 -24.12
N ASP A 308 -12.06 0.81 -24.02
CA ASP A 308 -13.45 0.45 -23.68
C ASP A 308 -13.74 0.69 -22.19
N ALA A 309 -12.81 0.40 -21.28
CA ALA A 309 -12.93 0.75 -19.85
C ALA A 309 -12.98 2.29 -19.63
N TYR A 310 -12.19 3.07 -20.41
CA TYR A 310 -12.22 4.54 -20.35
C TYR A 310 -13.52 5.14 -20.88
N GLY A 311 -14.07 4.58 -21.97
CA GLY A 311 -15.34 5.03 -22.56
C GLY A 311 -16.51 4.92 -21.57
N VAL A 312 -16.52 3.85 -20.76
CA VAL A 312 -17.53 3.63 -19.72
C VAL A 312 -17.32 4.54 -18.50
N MET A 313 -16.06 4.88 -18.15
CA MET A 313 -15.74 5.81 -17.06
C MET A 313 -16.15 7.26 -17.30
N LEU A 314 -16.01 7.78 -18.54
CA LEU A 314 -16.38 9.17 -18.87
C LEU A 314 -17.90 9.37 -18.94
N LEU A 315 -18.66 8.34 -19.30
CA LEU A 315 -20.13 8.41 -19.48
C LEU A 315 -20.93 8.25 -18.18
N ASN A 316 -20.28 7.82 -17.09
CA ASN A 316 -20.95 7.50 -15.82
C ASN A 316 -20.44 8.31 -14.62
N ASP A 317 -19.97 9.55 -14.82
CA ASP A 317 -19.77 10.48 -13.70
C ASP A 317 -21.15 10.88 -13.11
N PRO A 318 -21.51 10.49 -11.87
CA PRO A 318 -22.80 10.87 -11.30
C PRO A 318 -22.94 12.38 -11.09
N ARG A 319 -21.83 13.14 -11.23
CA ARG A 319 -21.81 14.60 -11.15
C ARG A 319 -21.97 15.29 -12.51
N SER A 320 -21.96 14.57 -13.63
CA SER A 320 -22.32 15.14 -14.95
C SER A 320 -23.81 15.02 -15.27
N ARG A 321 -24.61 14.37 -14.40
CA ARG A 321 -26.08 14.30 -14.51
C ARG A 321 -26.83 15.23 -13.55
N VAL A 322 -26.11 16.15 -12.91
CA VAL A 322 -26.72 17.25 -12.13
C VAL A 322 -26.21 18.56 -12.69
N TYR A 323 -26.77 18.95 -13.82
CA TYR A 323 -27.10 20.33 -14.20
C TYR A 323 -28.30 20.30 -15.16
#